data_AF-A0A9D1A2A4-F1
#
_entry.id   AF-A0A9D1A2A4-F1
#
_cell.length_a   1.000
_cell.length_b   1.000
_cell.length_c   1.000
_cell.angle_alpha   90.00
_cell.angle_beta   90.00
_cell.angle_gamma   90.00
#
_symmetry.space_group_name_H-M   'P 1'
#
loop_
_entity.id
_entity.type
_entity.pdbx_description
1 polymer ?
#
loop_
_entity_poly.entity_id
_entity_poly.type
_entity_poly.pdbx_seq_one_letter_code
_entity_poly.pdbx_strand_id
1 'polypeptide(L)'
;MKRLAVIGAAVLMVGTLAILPACGTSTGIPTEKAASTTQTTANTEAMEGVVGMPPLQPADHADRAQDPADRCYGCHGAGSLANPQLADATIMPEDHYVDGTFDSRAIVPAREQCITCHPVA
;
A
#
# COMPACT_ATOMS: atom_id res chain seq x y z
N MET A 1 3.94 61.86 -17.01
CA MET A 1 3.90 60.81 -18.06
C MET A 1 5.28 60.18 -18.19
N LYS A 2 5.30 58.86 -18.33
CA LYS A 2 6.43 57.92 -18.38
C LYS A 2 7.63 58.44 -19.19
N ARG A 3 8.86 58.27 -18.68
CA ARG A 3 10.07 58.13 -19.49
C ARG A 3 10.87 56.92 -19.00
N LEU A 4 11.13 56.01 -19.95
CA LEU A 4 11.79 54.73 -19.80
C LEU A 4 13.29 54.87 -19.52
N ALA A 5 13.87 53.88 -18.86
CA ALA A 5 15.24 53.45 -19.12
C ALA A 5 15.41 51.98 -18.73
N VAL A 6 15.54 51.13 -19.74
CA VAL A 6 16.13 49.79 -19.64
C VAL A 6 17.65 49.99 -19.57
N ILE A 7 18.31 49.46 -18.55
CA ILE A 7 19.77 49.34 -18.51
C ILE A 7 20.09 47.89 -18.12
N GLY A 8 20.67 47.17 -19.06
CA GLY A 8 21.22 45.85 -18.82
C GLY A 8 22.55 45.92 -18.07
N ALA A 9 22.85 44.86 -17.34
CA ALA A 9 24.20 44.53 -16.91
C ALA A 9 24.36 43.01 -17.04
N ALA A 10 25.04 42.61 -18.11
CA ALA A 10 25.62 41.29 -18.24
C ALA A 10 26.83 41.21 -17.30
N VAL A 11 26.94 40.15 -16.52
CA VAL A 11 28.18 39.77 -15.84
C VAL A 11 28.48 38.31 -16.19
N LEU A 12 29.63 38.16 -16.85
CA LEU A 12 30.27 36.90 -17.21
C LEU A 12 30.58 36.06 -15.97
N MET A 13 30.34 34.76 -16.05
CA MET A 13 31.07 33.77 -15.26
C MET A 13 31.81 32.84 -16.23
N VAL A 14 33.12 33.08 -16.32
CA VAL A 14 34.11 32.19 -16.94
C VAL A 14 34.57 31.22 -15.86
N GLY A 15 34.49 29.92 -16.12
CA GLY A 15 34.91 28.87 -15.19
C GLY A 15 35.38 27.62 -15.91
N THR A 16 36.60 27.71 -16.46
CA THR A 16 37.62 26.68 -16.71
C THR A 16 37.25 25.19 -16.74
N LEU A 17 37.32 24.63 -17.96
CA LEU A 17 38.23 23.56 -18.42
C LEU A 17 38.48 22.36 -17.48
N ALA A 18 37.89 21.21 -17.81
CA ALA A 18 38.38 19.90 -17.39
C ALA A 18 38.49 18.96 -18.60
N ILE A 19 39.60 18.23 -18.61
CA ILE A 19 40.19 17.46 -19.71
C ILE A 19 39.64 16.03 -19.70
N LEU A 20 39.29 15.50 -20.87
CA LEU A 20 39.12 14.05 -21.14
C LEU A 20 40.49 13.48 -21.59
N PRO A 21 40.88 12.24 -21.24
CA PRO A 21 40.38 11.09 -22.01
C PRO A 21 40.21 9.73 -21.28
N ALA A 22 39.24 8.98 -21.82
CA ALA A 22 39.28 7.55 -22.16
C ALA A 22 38.98 6.42 -21.14
N CYS A 23 38.17 5.50 -21.67
CA CYS A 23 38.06 4.06 -21.41
C CYS A 23 37.33 3.60 -20.13
N GLY A 24 36.02 3.40 -20.27
CA GLY A 24 35.23 2.51 -19.45
C GLY A 24 33.99 2.06 -20.22
N THR A 25 34.08 0.93 -20.90
CA THR A 25 32.92 0.19 -21.42
C THR A 25 32.10 -0.32 -20.25
N SER A 26 30.95 0.30 -19.97
CA SER A 26 29.88 -0.31 -19.19
C SER A 26 28.63 -0.32 -20.04
N THR A 27 28.32 -1.51 -20.54
CA THR A 27 27.11 -1.88 -21.24
C THR A 27 25.87 -1.70 -20.36
N GLY A 28 24.82 -1.08 -20.92
CA GLY A 28 23.44 -1.43 -20.59
C GLY A 28 22.76 -0.59 -19.52
N ILE A 29 21.99 0.41 -19.98
CA ILE A 29 20.74 0.81 -19.32
C ILE A 29 19.72 -0.32 -19.55
N PRO A 30 18.95 -0.69 -18.52
CA PRO A 30 17.49 -0.70 -18.69
C PRO A 30 16.88 0.21 -17.63
N THR A 31 16.30 1.35 -17.99
CA THR A 31 14.84 1.48 -18.09
C THR A 31 14.10 0.46 -17.23
N GLU A 32 13.95 0.76 -15.94
CA GLU A 32 12.93 0.15 -15.09
C GLU A 32 11.55 0.66 -15.53
N LYS A 33 11.11 0.13 -16.67
CA LYS A 33 9.73 0.16 -17.10
C LYS A 33 8.96 -0.75 -16.13
N ALA A 34 8.11 -0.13 -15.31
CA ALA A 34 6.97 -0.71 -14.60
C ALA A 34 6.78 -2.23 -14.79
N ALA A 35 7.40 -3.02 -13.93
CA ALA A 35 7.04 -4.41 -13.68
C ALA A 35 6.32 -4.49 -12.33
N SER A 36 5.23 -3.74 -12.18
CA SER A 36 4.44 -3.69 -10.93
C SER A 36 3.02 -4.24 -11.12
N THR A 37 2.76 -5.00 -12.19
CA THR A 37 1.42 -5.53 -12.48
C THR A 37 1.40 -7.06 -12.54
N THR A 38 2.50 -7.72 -12.94
CA THR A 38 2.57 -9.20 -12.97
C THR A 38 3.02 -9.83 -11.65
N GLN A 39 3.76 -9.09 -10.82
CA GLN A 39 4.26 -9.62 -9.55
C GLN A 39 3.19 -9.63 -8.45
N THR A 40 2.17 -8.77 -8.54
CA THR A 40 1.11 -8.70 -7.53
C THR A 40 0.22 -9.94 -7.55
N THR A 41 -0.17 -10.44 -8.72
CA THR A 41 -1.07 -11.60 -8.81
C THR A 41 -0.37 -12.93 -8.46
N ALA A 42 0.88 -13.11 -8.89
CA ALA A 42 1.62 -14.36 -8.63
C ALA A 42 1.97 -14.58 -7.14
N ASN A 43 2.08 -13.50 -6.35
CA ASN A 43 2.32 -13.62 -4.91
C ASN A 43 1.03 -13.86 -4.12
N THR A 44 -0.11 -13.36 -4.62
CA THR A 44 -1.41 -13.54 -3.98
C THR A 44 -1.85 -15.00 -4.01
N GLU A 45 -1.87 -15.65 -5.18
CA GLU A 45 -2.26 -17.07 -5.31
C GLU A 45 -1.36 -18.04 -4.51
N ALA A 46 -0.11 -17.66 -4.25
CA ALA A 46 0.84 -18.48 -3.48
C ALA A 46 0.60 -18.45 -1.96
N MET A 47 -0.24 -17.54 -1.45
CA MET A 47 -0.44 -17.32 -0.01
C MET A 47 -1.67 -18.07 0.55
N GLU A 48 -2.58 -18.54 -0.31
CA GLU A 48 -3.77 -19.27 0.12
C GLU A 48 -3.41 -20.62 0.76
N GLY A 49 -3.92 -20.87 1.96
CA GLY A 49 -3.77 -22.15 2.65
C GLY A 49 -2.42 -22.38 3.35
N VAL A 50 -1.52 -21.38 3.37
CA VAL A 50 -0.29 -21.45 4.17
C VAL A 50 -0.63 -21.26 5.65
N VAL A 51 -0.26 -22.24 6.49
CA VAL A 51 -0.50 -22.19 7.93
C VAL A 51 0.17 -20.96 8.54
N GLY A 52 -0.62 -20.16 9.26
CA GLY A 52 -0.15 -18.93 9.90
C GLY A 52 -0.16 -17.70 8.99
N MET A 53 -0.50 -17.85 7.70
CA MET A 53 -0.72 -16.71 6.82
C MET A 53 -2.17 -16.22 6.94
N PRO A 54 -2.42 -14.90 6.94
CA PRO A 54 -3.78 -14.39 6.86
C PRO A 54 -4.47 -14.88 5.57
N PRO A 55 -5.73 -15.36 5.64
CA PRO A 55 -6.47 -15.74 4.45
C PRO A 55 -6.71 -14.54 3.54
N LEU A 56 -6.72 -14.78 2.22
CA LEU A 56 -7.13 -13.78 1.25
C LEU A 56 -8.63 -13.50 1.35
N GLN A 57 -9.03 -12.30 0.93
CA GLN A 57 -10.43 -12.00 0.73
C GLN A 57 -10.93 -12.57 -0.60
N PRO A 58 -12.19 -13.03 -0.66
CA PRO A 58 -12.78 -13.47 -1.92
C PRO A 58 -12.88 -12.29 -2.91
N ALA A 59 -12.86 -12.61 -4.21
CA ALA A 59 -12.84 -11.62 -5.29
C ALA A 59 -14.03 -10.63 -5.28
N ASP A 60 -15.14 -11.00 -4.66
CA ASP A 60 -16.32 -10.14 -4.47
C ASP A 60 -16.14 -9.04 -3.40
N HIS A 61 -14.95 -8.94 -2.81
CA HIS A 61 -14.51 -7.84 -1.94
C HIS A 61 -13.62 -6.81 -2.67
N ALA A 62 -13.42 -6.94 -3.99
CA ALA A 62 -12.59 -6.04 -4.78
C ALA A 62 -12.97 -4.55 -4.64
N ASP A 63 -14.25 -4.24 -4.43
CA ASP A 63 -14.77 -2.88 -4.22
C ASP A 63 -14.64 -2.36 -2.78
N ARG A 64 -14.18 -3.20 -1.85
CA ARG A 64 -13.99 -2.88 -0.41
C ARG A 64 -12.53 -2.59 -0.06
N ALA A 65 -11.65 -2.49 -1.05
CA ALA A 65 -10.21 -2.32 -0.81
C ALA A 65 -9.84 -1.02 -0.07
N GLN A 66 -10.72 -0.01 -0.10
CA GLN A 66 -10.54 1.27 0.60
C GLN A 66 -11.56 1.48 1.73
N ASP A 67 -12.36 0.46 2.04
CA ASP A 67 -13.34 0.55 3.10
C ASP A 67 -12.64 0.67 4.47
N PRO A 68 -13.13 1.54 5.35
CA PRO A 68 -12.63 1.61 6.72
C PRO A 68 -12.98 0.34 7.50
N ALA A 69 -12.25 0.12 8.60
CA ALA A 69 -12.33 -1.11 9.39
C ALA A 69 -13.76 -1.44 9.89
N ASP A 70 -14.56 -0.42 10.17
CA ASP A 70 -15.96 -0.55 10.63
C ASP A 70 -16.86 -1.22 9.58
N ARG A 71 -16.58 -1.06 8.28
CA ARG A 71 -17.31 -1.72 7.20
C ARG A 71 -17.03 -3.22 7.18
N CYS A 72 -15.77 -3.62 7.35
CA CYS A 72 -15.38 -5.02 7.50
C CYS A 72 -15.94 -5.61 8.80
N TYR A 73 -15.80 -4.87 9.90
CA TYR A 73 -16.26 -5.26 11.23
C TYR A 73 -17.77 -5.47 11.30
N GLY A 74 -18.55 -4.70 10.54
CA GLY A 74 -20.00 -4.82 10.47
C GLY A 74 -20.51 -6.21 10.09
N CYS A 75 -19.70 -7.01 9.39
CA CYS A 75 -20.01 -8.41 9.07
C CYS A 75 -19.15 -9.40 9.89
N HIS A 76 -17.85 -9.15 10.01
CA HIS A 76 -16.88 -10.10 10.56
C HIS A 76 -16.65 -9.99 12.08
N GLY A 77 -17.02 -8.86 12.67
CA GLY A 77 -16.73 -8.53 14.06
C GLY A 77 -17.68 -9.17 15.08
N ALA A 78 -17.27 -9.15 16.34
CA ALA A 78 -18.08 -9.48 17.51
C ALA A 78 -18.91 -8.26 17.90
N GLY A 79 -20.21 -8.27 17.61
CA GLY A 79 -21.09 -7.13 17.88
C GLY A 79 -22.26 -7.50 18.79
N SER A 80 -23.27 -6.62 18.82
CA SER A 80 -24.45 -6.79 19.67
C SER A 80 -25.38 -7.92 19.21
N LEU A 81 -25.38 -8.23 17.92
CA LEU A 81 -26.25 -9.26 17.32
C LEU A 81 -25.69 -10.69 17.48
N ALA A 82 -24.43 -10.89 17.12
CA ALA A 82 -23.75 -12.18 17.09
C ALA A 82 -22.22 -11.99 16.96
N ASN A 83 -21.49 -13.09 17.01
CA ASN A 83 -20.08 -13.15 16.66
C ASN A 83 -19.84 -14.36 15.72
N PRO A 84 -19.57 -14.15 14.42
CA PRO A 84 -19.54 -12.87 13.71
C PRO A 84 -20.95 -12.24 13.56
N GLN A 85 -21.02 -10.96 13.19
CA GLN A 85 -22.30 -10.25 12.98
C GLN A 85 -23.14 -10.85 11.83
N LEU A 86 -22.51 -11.33 10.76
CA LEU A 86 -23.16 -12.03 9.66
C LEU A 86 -22.82 -13.54 9.71
N ALA A 87 -23.84 -14.40 9.65
CA ALA A 87 -23.68 -15.84 9.87
C ALA A 87 -22.69 -16.53 8.91
N ASP A 88 -22.62 -16.07 7.66
CA ASP A 88 -21.74 -16.63 6.63
C ASP A 88 -20.37 -15.94 6.56
N ALA A 89 -20.12 -14.93 7.40
CA ALA A 89 -18.82 -14.29 7.46
C ALA A 89 -17.84 -15.13 8.28
N THR A 90 -16.56 -15.12 7.90
CA THR A 90 -15.51 -15.71 8.73
C THR A 90 -15.33 -14.90 10.01
N ILE A 91 -15.34 -15.56 11.16
CA ILE A 91 -15.08 -14.91 12.45
C ILE A 91 -13.65 -14.34 12.50
N MET A 92 -13.52 -13.10 12.95
CA MET A 92 -12.21 -12.54 13.30
C MET A 92 -11.65 -13.27 14.53
N PRO A 93 -10.39 -13.72 14.55
CA PRO A 93 -9.79 -14.35 15.73
C PRO A 93 -9.61 -13.38 16.90
N GLU A 94 -9.51 -13.89 18.13
CA GLU A 94 -9.40 -13.07 19.36
C GLU A 94 -8.18 -12.13 19.36
N ASP A 95 -7.09 -12.50 18.71
CA ASP A 95 -5.86 -11.67 18.62
C ASP A 95 -6.03 -10.40 17.76
N HIS A 96 -7.18 -10.24 17.10
CA HIS A 96 -7.57 -9.02 16.39
C HIS A 96 -8.29 -8.01 17.29
N TYR A 97 -8.70 -8.43 18.48
CA TYR A 97 -9.45 -7.61 19.42
C TYR A 97 -8.55 -7.03 20.50
N VAL A 98 -8.92 -5.86 21.02
CA VAL A 98 -8.32 -5.27 22.21
C VAL A 98 -8.41 -6.29 23.35
N ASP A 99 -7.34 -6.40 24.14
CA ASP A 99 -7.16 -7.35 25.23
C ASP A 99 -7.22 -8.85 24.84
N GLY A 100 -7.23 -9.17 23.54
CA GLY A 100 -7.21 -10.55 23.06
C GLY A 100 -8.50 -11.30 23.37
N THR A 101 -9.64 -10.62 23.37
CA THR A 101 -10.95 -11.20 23.67
C THR A 101 -12.05 -10.55 22.83
N PHE A 102 -13.03 -11.35 22.41
CA PHE A 102 -14.23 -10.85 21.74
C PHE A 102 -15.04 -9.85 22.57
N ASP A 103 -14.93 -9.91 23.91
CA ASP A 103 -15.69 -9.08 24.83
C ASP A 103 -15.34 -7.59 24.71
N SER A 104 -14.14 -7.26 24.23
CA SER A 104 -13.75 -5.86 24.04
C SER A 104 -14.53 -5.19 22.91
N ARG A 105 -15.01 -5.97 21.93
CA ARG A 105 -15.73 -5.50 20.74
C ARG A 105 -15.03 -4.34 20.03
N ALA A 106 -13.72 -4.30 20.15
CA ALA A 106 -12.86 -3.25 19.61
C ALA A 106 -11.67 -3.91 18.93
N ILE A 107 -11.34 -3.46 17.72
CA ILE A 107 -10.18 -3.93 16.97
C ILE A 107 -8.91 -3.34 17.59
N VAL A 108 -7.82 -4.11 17.66
CA VAL A 108 -6.51 -3.55 18.01
C VAL A 108 -6.13 -2.48 16.97
N PRO A 109 -5.76 -1.25 17.35
CA PRO A 109 -5.49 -0.17 16.39
C PRO A 109 -4.45 -0.52 15.30
N ALA A 110 -3.47 -1.36 15.63
CA ALA A 110 -2.46 -1.86 14.69
C ALA A 110 -3.02 -2.77 13.58
N ARG A 111 -4.27 -3.24 13.69
CA ARG A 111 -4.93 -4.18 12.77
C ARG A 111 -6.16 -3.59 12.07
N GLU A 112 -6.42 -2.29 12.19
CA GLU A 112 -7.57 -1.63 11.54
C GLU A 112 -7.45 -1.62 10.00
N GLN A 113 -6.23 -1.69 9.46
CA GLN A 113 -5.97 -1.73 8.01
C GLN A 113 -6.05 -3.17 7.49
N CYS A 114 -7.28 -3.69 7.38
CA CYS A 114 -7.57 -5.10 7.06
C CYS A 114 -6.83 -5.60 5.80
N ILE A 115 -6.88 -4.81 4.72
CA ILE A 115 -6.37 -5.17 3.39
C ILE A 115 -4.84 -5.31 3.35
N THR A 116 -4.13 -4.69 4.30
CA THR A 116 -2.66 -4.82 4.39
C THR A 116 -2.23 -6.26 4.61
N CYS A 117 -3.03 -7.04 5.35
CA CYS A 117 -2.76 -8.44 5.63
C CYS A 117 -3.70 -9.38 4.88
N HIS A 118 -4.93 -8.95 4.59
CA HIS A 118 -5.95 -9.71 3.88
C HIS A 118 -6.25 -9.06 2.52
N PRO A 119 -5.32 -9.11 1.55
CA PRO A 119 -5.61 -8.60 0.21
C PRO A 119 -6.68 -9.45 -0.47
N VAL A 120 -7.36 -8.86 -1.46
CA VAL A 120 -8.29 -9.57 -2.35
C VAL A 120 -7.50 -10.52 -3.24
N ALA A 121 -8.01 -11.74 -3.40
CA ALA A 121 -7.45 -12.76 -4.28
C ALA A 121 -7.42 -12.34 -5.76
#